data_AF-A0A7S1T388-F1
#
_entry.id   AF-A0A7S1T388-F1
#
_cell.length_a   1.000
_cell.length_b   1.000
_cell.length_c   1.000
_cell.angle_alpha   90.00
_cell.angle_beta   90.00
_cell.angle_gamma   90.00
#
_symmetry.space_group_name_H-M   'P 1'
#
loop_
_entity.id
_entity.type
_entity.pdbx_description
1 polymer ?
#
loop_
_entity_poly.entity_id
_entity_poly.type
_entity_poly.pdbx_seq_one_letter_code
_entity_poly.pdbx_strand_id
1 'polypeptide(L)'
;IGRDLPITAAPIQFSSWIGGDRDGNPNVTHRVTHDVVCMSRWMAAGLYIAEVDKLLVELSMTNCSDEVWRMADEILSARMGPEDENGLDGAKSPTFETAPETNTGSGMSFSAMHNHLLDRDQLMRSLESLAPGERSPAEKSRPVSLLDKQDALEGSYLYSHPVASSETQAIVSKEKSKTMTTATLGSGTRSAIDEMLKPPDDRTTTPYRVVLGEVRRVLVCTRQRMEDILAGQRPAADDPWYETAEQLAAPLLAVYWSLWECGSGVVADGRLLDTLRRIYAFDMCLMKLDIRQEAPRHEDAINAITEFLEIGSYKEWSEDEKVKWLVAELEGRRPLLSPQMELSAEVKEVL
;
A
#
# COMPACT_ATOMS: atom_id res chain seq x y z
N ILE A 1 -30.97 -15.25 2.28
CA ILE A 1 -30.50 -14.50 1.09
C ILE A 1 -31.17 -13.13 1.17
N GLY A 2 -30.41 -12.02 1.18
CA GLY A 2 -30.99 -10.66 1.28
C GLY A 2 -30.61 -9.85 2.53
N ARG A 3 -29.49 -10.14 3.20
CA ARG A 3 -28.85 -9.18 4.12
C ARG A 3 -27.60 -8.66 3.43
N ASP A 4 -27.39 -7.36 3.48
CA ASP A 4 -26.15 -6.75 3.01
C ASP A 4 -24.97 -7.24 3.86
N LEU A 5 -23.82 -7.37 3.21
CA LEU A 5 -22.59 -7.68 3.92
C LEU A 5 -22.18 -6.48 4.78
N PRO A 6 -21.62 -6.72 5.99
CA PRO A 6 -20.98 -5.66 6.76
C PRO A 6 -19.96 -4.90 5.90
N ILE A 7 -19.79 -3.60 6.16
CA ILE A 7 -18.81 -2.74 5.46
C ILE A 7 -17.39 -3.32 5.59
N THR A 8 -17.11 -3.98 6.71
CA THR A 8 -15.84 -4.63 7.03
C THR A 8 -15.64 -6.00 6.37
N ALA A 9 -16.64 -6.52 5.66
CA ALA A 9 -16.54 -7.82 5.03
C ALA A 9 -15.60 -7.77 3.80
N ALA A 10 -14.55 -8.59 3.83
CA ALA A 10 -13.62 -8.79 2.72
C ALA A 10 -13.67 -10.25 2.22
N PRO A 11 -14.72 -10.64 1.47
CA PRO A 11 -14.85 -12.01 0.97
C PRO A 11 -13.85 -12.34 -0.15
N ILE A 12 -13.17 -11.33 -0.69
CA ILE A 12 -12.13 -11.47 -1.73
C ILE A 12 -10.84 -10.89 -1.16
N GLN A 13 -9.78 -11.69 -1.19
CA GLN A 13 -8.43 -11.29 -0.82
C GLN A 13 -7.46 -11.70 -1.93
N PHE A 14 -6.36 -10.96 -2.05
CA PHE A 14 -5.33 -11.18 -3.05
C PHE A 14 -4.01 -11.53 -2.37
N SER A 15 -3.30 -12.49 -2.95
CA SER A 15 -1.95 -12.89 -2.55
C SER A 15 -1.01 -12.89 -3.74
N SER A 16 0.28 -12.71 -3.48
CA SER A 16 1.34 -12.73 -4.48
C SER A 16 2.48 -13.64 -4.03
N TRP A 17 3.16 -14.25 -5.00
CA TRP A 17 4.41 -14.99 -4.82
C TRP A 17 5.64 -14.20 -5.27
N ILE A 18 5.45 -13.08 -5.96
CA ILE A 18 6.54 -12.28 -6.53
C ILE A 18 7.34 -11.68 -5.39
N GLY A 19 8.62 -12.06 -5.27
CA GLY A 19 9.50 -11.65 -4.17
C GLY A 19 9.39 -12.49 -2.90
N GLY A 20 8.51 -13.49 -2.87
CA GLY A 20 8.33 -14.41 -1.74
C GLY A 20 8.67 -15.86 -2.06
N ASP A 21 8.43 -16.31 -3.30
CA ASP A 21 8.81 -17.65 -3.75
C ASP A 21 10.30 -17.72 -4.10
N ARG A 22 11.06 -18.45 -3.26
CA ARG A 22 12.50 -18.67 -3.38
C ARG A 22 12.85 -20.13 -3.67
N ASP A 23 11.85 -20.98 -3.90
CA ASP A 23 12.02 -22.40 -4.22
C ASP A 23 12.82 -22.56 -5.53
N GLY A 24 14.06 -23.04 -5.41
CA GLY A 24 15.01 -23.16 -6.53
C GLY A 24 15.46 -21.83 -7.15
N ASN A 25 15.20 -20.68 -6.50
CA ASN A 25 15.53 -19.36 -7.03
C ASN A 25 16.40 -18.54 -6.06
N PRO A 26 17.74 -18.62 -6.18
CA PRO A 26 18.65 -17.91 -5.27
C PRO A 26 18.62 -16.38 -5.44
N ASN A 27 17.97 -15.85 -6.47
CA ASN A 27 17.85 -14.39 -6.66
C ASN A 27 16.82 -13.76 -5.72
N VAL A 28 15.89 -14.54 -5.15
CA VAL A 28 14.88 -14.08 -4.20
C VAL A 28 15.44 -14.17 -2.79
N THR A 29 16.22 -13.15 -2.43
CA THR A 29 16.82 -13.01 -1.08
C THR A 29 15.86 -12.34 -0.09
N HIS A 30 16.17 -12.38 1.21
CA HIS A 30 15.44 -11.71 2.27
C HIS A 30 15.35 -10.20 2.03
N ARG A 31 16.37 -9.60 1.39
CA ARG A 31 16.34 -8.20 0.96
C ARG A 31 15.30 -7.95 -0.13
N VAL A 32 15.22 -8.83 -1.12
CA VAL A 32 14.18 -8.74 -2.17
C VAL A 32 12.80 -8.85 -1.55
N THR A 33 12.59 -9.82 -0.65
CA THR A 33 11.33 -9.97 0.08
C THR A 33 10.97 -8.70 0.88
N HIS A 34 11.94 -8.14 1.62
CA HIS A 34 11.76 -6.90 2.37
C HIS A 34 11.37 -5.73 1.45
N ASP A 35 12.09 -5.54 0.35
CA ASP A 35 11.87 -4.43 -0.57
C ASP A 35 10.50 -4.55 -1.26
N VAL A 36 10.09 -5.76 -1.65
CA VAL A 36 8.76 -5.99 -2.23
C VAL A 36 7.64 -5.66 -1.24
N VAL A 37 7.78 -6.06 0.03
CA VAL A 37 6.77 -5.71 1.06
C VAL A 37 6.67 -4.19 1.22
N CYS A 38 7.80 -3.49 1.31
CA CYS A 38 7.82 -2.03 1.43
C CYS A 38 7.22 -1.35 0.19
N MET A 39 7.55 -1.84 -1.01
CA MET A 39 7.03 -1.33 -2.26
C MET A 39 5.52 -1.55 -2.41
N SER A 40 5.01 -2.68 -1.93
CA SER A 40 3.57 -2.97 -1.93
C SER A 40 2.82 -2.00 -1.01
N ARG A 41 3.37 -1.70 0.17
CA ARG A 41 2.81 -0.67 1.07
C ARG A 41 2.87 0.73 0.48
N TRP A 42 3.98 1.08 -0.17
CA TRP A 42 4.14 2.35 -0.87
C TRP A 42 3.08 2.52 -1.97
N MET A 43 2.84 1.47 -2.76
CA MET A 43 1.85 1.48 -3.83
C MET A 43 0.43 1.58 -3.27
N ALA A 44 0.10 0.82 -2.22
CA ALA A 44 -1.19 0.90 -1.54
C ALA A 44 -1.48 2.31 -1.03
N ALA A 45 -0.51 2.93 -0.33
CA ALA A 45 -0.64 4.31 0.14
C ALA A 45 -0.87 5.30 -1.02
N GLY A 46 -0.14 5.15 -2.13
CA GLY A 46 -0.33 5.95 -3.34
C GLY A 46 -1.75 5.84 -3.94
N LEU A 47 -2.29 4.63 -4.01
CA LEU A 47 -3.65 4.38 -4.48
C LEU A 47 -4.71 4.98 -3.55
N TYR A 48 -4.53 4.87 -2.23
CA TYR A 48 -5.44 5.47 -1.26
C TYR A 48 -5.39 7.00 -1.26
N ILE A 49 -4.22 7.61 -1.45
CA ILE A 49 -4.10 9.08 -1.62
C ILE A 49 -4.98 9.54 -2.79
N ALA A 50 -4.90 8.84 -3.94
CA ALA A 50 -5.69 9.19 -5.11
C ALA A 50 -7.21 9.05 -4.88
N GLU A 51 -7.66 8.09 -4.08
CA GLU A 51 -9.08 7.98 -3.70
C GLU A 51 -9.50 9.07 -2.72
N VAL A 52 -8.67 9.39 -1.73
CA VAL A 52 -8.93 10.45 -0.75
C VAL A 52 -8.97 11.84 -1.43
N ASP A 53 -8.11 12.08 -2.43
CA ASP A 53 -8.13 13.31 -3.23
C ASP A 53 -9.49 13.53 -3.93
N LYS A 54 -10.09 12.45 -4.45
CA LYS A 54 -11.44 12.52 -5.05
C LYS A 54 -12.50 12.82 -3.99
N LEU A 55 -12.40 12.18 -2.82
CA LEU A 55 -13.32 12.42 -1.70
C LEU A 55 -13.22 13.85 -1.16
N LEU A 56 -12.03 14.44 -1.12
CA LEU A 56 -11.81 15.84 -0.73
C LEU A 56 -12.56 16.83 -1.62
N VAL A 57 -12.60 16.56 -2.93
CA VAL A 57 -13.35 17.39 -3.88
C VAL A 57 -14.85 17.21 -3.66
N GLU A 58 -15.32 15.97 -3.55
CA GLU A 58 -16.74 15.60 -3.47
C GLU A 58 -17.39 16.00 -2.12
N LEU A 59 -16.73 15.78 -0.98
CA LEU A 59 -17.30 15.98 0.37
C LEU A 59 -17.11 17.40 0.89
N SER A 60 -17.80 18.34 0.24
CA SER A 60 -17.75 19.78 0.53
C SER A 60 -18.77 20.29 1.55
N MET A 61 -19.59 19.38 2.10
CA MET A 61 -20.70 19.74 2.98
C MET A 61 -20.22 20.22 4.36
N THR A 62 -21.03 21.06 5.01
CA THR A 62 -20.75 21.61 6.35
C THR A 62 -21.52 20.89 7.46
N ASN A 63 -22.68 20.28 7.14
CA ASN A 63 -23.48 19.54 8.10
C ASN A 63 -22.83 18.18 8.42
N CYS A 64 -22.51 17.94 9.70
CA CYS A 64 -21.90 16.70 10.16
C CYS A 64 -22.31 16.37 11.61
N SER A 65 -22.03 15.14 12.04
CA SER A 65 -22.18 14.68 13.41
C SER A 65 -21.22 15.38 14.38
N ASP A 66 -21.55 15.33 15.67
CA ASP A 66 -20.69 15.87 16.74
C ASP A 66 -19.30 15.21 16.76
N GLU A 67 -19.22 13.92 16.42
CA GLU A 67 -17.95 13.17 16.37
C GLU A 67 -17.01 13.75 15.30
N VAL A 68 -17.50 13.90 14.07
CA VAL A 68 -16.70 14.45 12.95
C VAL A 68 -16.35 15.92 13.20
N TRP A 69 -17.24 16.69 13.83
CA TRP A 69 -16.96 18.06 14.23
C TRP A 69 -15.79 18.12 15.23
N ARG A 70 -15.84 17.29 16.28
CA ARG A 70 -14.77 17.21 17.28
C ARG A 70 -13.45 16.80 16.64
N MET A 71 -13.44 15.79 15.76
CA MET A 71 -12.24 15.40 15.04
C MET A 71 -11.65 16.57 14.22
N ALA A 72 -12.48 17.32 13.51
CA ALA A 72 -12.03 18.47 12.73
C ALA A 72 -11.43 19.56 13.63
N ASP A 73 -12.06 19.84 14.77
CA ASP A 73 -11.59 20.83 15.76
C ASP A 73 -10.23 20.44 16.38
N GLU A 74 -10.08 19.17 16.76
CA GLU A 74 -8.82 18.62 17.27
C GLU A 74 -7.69 18.74 16.23
N ILE A 75 -7.98 18.44 14.96
CA ILE A 75 -7.02 18.54 13.84
C ILE A 75 -6.61 20.00 13.61
N LEU A 76 -7.56 20.94 13.62
CA LEU A 76 -7.26 22.36 13.42
C LEU A 76 -6.45 22.93 14.59
N SER A 77 -6.81 22.57 15.81
CA SER A 77 -6.11 22.99 17.02
C SER A 77 -4.66 22.47 17.04
N ALA A 78 -4.45 21.21 16.68
CA ALA A 78 -3.11 20.63 16.59
C ALA A 78 -2.22 21.31 15.53
N ARG A 79 -2.81 21.87 14.46
CA ARG A 79 -2.09 22.59 13.40
C ARG A 79 -1.73 24.03 13.75
N MET A 80 -2.49 24.67 14.64
CA MET A 80 -2.28 26.06 15.02
C MET A 80 -1.11 26.24 16.01
N GLY A 81 -0.72 25.18 16.73
CA GLY A 81 0.33 25.25 17.76
C GLY A 81 -0.02 26.21 18.91
N PRO A 82 0.75 26.24 20.02
CA PRO A 82 0.65 27.35 20.95
C PRO A 82 1.07 28.62 20.22
N GLU A 83 0.18 29.61 20.12
CA GLU A 83 0.55 30.96 19.72
C GLU A 83 1.73 31.40 20.60
N ASP A 84 2.80 31.94 20.00
CA ASP A 84 3.85 32.61 20.73
C ASP A 84 3.25 33.81 21.48
N GLU A 85 2.72 33.58 22.68
CA GLU A 85 2.41 34.61 23.67
C GLU A 85 3.73 35.17 24.22
N ASN A 86 4.53 35.82 23.38
CA ASN A 86 5.57 36.78 23.78
C ASN A 86 6.12 37.52 22.56
N GLY A 87 5.77 38.80 22.47
CA GLY A 87 6.62 39.78 21.79
C GLY A 87 5.96 40.50 20.61
N LEU A 88 5.36 41.65 20.91
CA LEU A 88 5.47 42.80 20.03
C LEU A 88 6.96 43.11 19.82
N ASP A 89 7.58 42.55 18.79
CA ASP A 89 8.72 43.18 18.12
C ASP A 89 8.91 42.58 16.72
N GLY A 90 9.07 43.46 15.73
CA GLY A 90 9.02 43.10 14.32
C GLY A 90 10.10 42.11 13.91
N ALA A 91 9.68 40.90 13.54
CA ALA A 91 10.51 39.92 12.84
C ALA A 91 9.99 39.71 11.41
N LYS A 92 10.91 39.86 10.45
CA LYS A 92 10.69 39.77 9.02
C LYS A 92 10.15 38.39 8.62
N SER A 93 9.27 38.38 7.63
CA SER A 93 8.81 37.20 6.90
C SER A 93 9.99 36.29 6.51
N PRO A 94 9.90 34.95 6.67
CA PRO A 94 10.98 34.08 6.28
C PRO A 94 11.07 34.03 4.75
N THR A 95 12.08 34.70 4.21
CA THR A 95 12.59 34.45 2.86
C THR A 95 13.16 33.04 2.80
N PHE A 96 12.67 32.23 1.87
CA PHE A 96 13.28 30.95 1.49
C PHE A 96 14.71 31.22 0.97
N GLU A 97 15.72 30.87 1.75
CA GLU A 97 17.10 30.79 1.27
C GLU A 97 17.32 29.47 0.53
N THR A 98 17.72 29.59 -0.73
CA THR A 98 18.23 28.51 -1.56
C THR A 98 19.53 27.97 -0.98
N ALA A 99 19.59 26.66 -0.71
CA ALA A 99 20.81 25.98 -0.25
C ALA A 99 21.94 26.06 -1.30
N PRO A 100 23.22 26.09 -0.87
CA PRO A 100 24.35 26.25 -1.77
C PRO A 100 24.71 24.96 -2.50
N GLU A 101 25.06 25.09 -3.77
CA GLU A 101 25.61 24.01 -4.60
C GLU A 101 27.00 23.62 -4.11
N THR A 102 27.18 22.36 -3.70
CA THR A 102 28.49 21.73 -3.62
C THR A 102 28.54 20.54 -4.57
N ASN A 103 29.28 20.74 -5.66
CA ASN A 103 29.61 19.75 -6.67
C ASN A 103 30.92 19.04 -6.28
N THR A 104 30.87 17.75 -5.96
CA THR A 104 31.97 16.78 -6.23
C THR A 104 31.47 15.33 -6.04
N GLY A 105 31.65 14.51 -7.08
CA GLY A 105 31.72 13.04 -6.95
C GLY A 105 30.64 12.23 -7.67
N SER A 106 30.92 11.90 -8.94
CA SER A 106 30.32 10.84 -9.78
C SER A 106 29.26 9.93 -9.12
N GLY A 107 28.01 10.39 -9.13
CA GLY A 107 26.80 9.62 -8.84
C GLY A 107 25.65 10.23 -9.65
N MET A 108 24.76 9.40 -10.19
CA MET A 108 23.65 9.90 -11.01
C MET A 108 22.82 10.93 -10.23
N SER A 109 22.50 12.06 -10.87
CA SER A 109 21.69 13.14 -10.31
C SER A 109 20.28 12.65 -9.91
N PHE A 110 19.75 13.16 -8.80
CA PHE A 110 18.41 12.85 -8.28
C PHE A 110 17.27 13.13 -9.29
N SER A 111 17.47 14.06 -10.23
CA SER A 111 16.56 14.29 -11.36
C SER A 111 16.48 13.09 -12.32
N ALA A 112 17.55 12.30 -12.42
CA ALA A 112 17.58 11.06 -13.20
C ALA A 112 16.86 9.90 -12.47
N MET A 113 16.76 9.94 -11.13
CA MET A 113 16.06 8.92 -10.35
C MET A 113 14.54 9.16 -10.29
N HIS A 114 14.14 10.44 -10.19
CA HIS A 114 12.73 10.85 -10.23
C HIS A 114 12.06 10.55 -11.59
N ASN A 115 12.82 10.60 -12.69
CA ASN A 115 12.32 10.23 -14.02
C ASN A 115 12.37 8.72 -14.31
N HIS A 116 13.14 7.92 -13.54
CA HIS A 116 13.19 6.46 -13.70
C HIS A 116 12.12 5.72 -12.87
N LEU A 117 11.60 6.32 -11.81
CA LEU A 117 10.58 5.71 -10.92
C LEU A 117 9.13 5.97 -11.36
N LEU A 118 8.91 6.71 -12.46
CA LEU A 118 7.59 7.01 -13.01
C LEU A 118 7.21 6.17 -14.24
N ASP A 119 8.09 5.33 -14.76
CA ASP A 119 7.68 4.39 -15.80
C ASP A 119 7.19 3.08 -15.15
N ARG A 120 5.89 3.04 -14.86
CA ARG A 120 5.17 1.81 -14.49
C ARG A 120 5.58 0.66 -15.42
N ASP A 121 5.76 0.92 -16.71
CA ASP A 121 6.11 -0.12 -17.67
C ASP A 121 7.58 -0.54 -17.54
N GLN A 122 8.50 0.32 -17.08
CA GLN A 122 9.89 -0.06 -16.83
C GLN A 122 10.05 -0.89 -15.55
N LEU A 123 9.31 -0.55 -14.48
CA LEU A 123 9.33 -1.31 -13.23
C LEU A 123 8.61 -2.65 -13.38
N MET A 124 7.49 -2.69 -14.12
CA MET A 124 6.81 -3.93 -14.50
C MET A 124 7.69 -4.79 -15.42
N ARG A 125 8.44 -4.21 -16.37
CA ARG A 125 9.42 -4.95 -17.18
C ARG A 125 10.57 -5.53 -16.33
N SER A 126 11.05 -4.81 -15.31
CA SER A 126 12.06 -5.33 -14.38
C SER A 126 11.52 -6.48 -13.52
N LEU A 127 10.27 -6.38 -13.05
CA LEU A 127 9.59 -7.45 -12.31
C LEU A 127 9.22 -8.64 -13.21
N GLU A 128 8.82 -8.42 -14.45
CA GLU A 128 8.57 -9.45 -15.46
C GLU A 128 9.88 -10.15 -15.89
N SER A 129 11.00 -9.44 -15.91
CA SER A 129 12.31 -10.06 -16.16
C SER A 129 12.80 -10.94 -15.01
N LEU A 130 12.19 -10.80 -13.83
CA LEU A 130 12.39 -11.65 -12.65
C LEU A 130 11.34 -12.76 -12.56
N ALA A 131 10.31 -12.77 -13.43
CA ALA A 131 9.35 -13.85 -13.52
C ALA A 131 10.00 -15.07 -14.21
N PRO A 132 9.70 -16.30 -13.77
CA PRO A 132 10.34 -17.50 -14.32
C PRO A 132 10.04 -17.64 -15.82
N GLY A 133 11.11 -17.77 -16.61
CA GLY A 133 11.02 -18.07 -18.04
C GLY A 133 10.24 -19.37 -18.30
N GLU A 134 9.50 -19.38 -19.41
CA GLU A 134 8.70 -20.52 -19.87
C GLU A 134 9.47 -21.84 -19.75
N ARG A 135 8.92 -22.79 -19.00
CA ARG A 135 9.43 -24.16 -18.92
C ARG A 135 9.30 -24.82 -20.30
N SER A 136 10.41 -25.38 -20.79
CA SER A 136 10.45 -26.29 -21.94
C SER A 136 9.64 -27.57 -21.67
N PRO A 137 8.94 -28.16 -22.66
CA PRO A 137 7.96 -29.22 -22.43
C PRO A 137 8.61 -30.61 -22.42
N ALA A 138 8.84 -31.17 -21.23
CA ALA A 138 9.04 -32.61 -21.08
C ALA A 138 8.82 -33.08 -19.62
N GLU A 139 7.62 -33.55 -19.31
CA GLU A 139 7.40 -34.92 -18.83
C GLU A 139 5.90 -35.19 -18.62
N LYS A 140 5.41 -36.18 -19.37
CA LYS A 140 4.04 -36.70 -19.28
C LYS A 140 3.92 -37.56 -18.03
N SER A 141 2.97 -37.28 -17.14
CA SER A 141 2.29 -38.33 -16.38
C SER A 141 0.83 -37.99 -16.06
N ARG A 142 -0.05 -38.65 -16.84
CA ARG A 142 -1.46 -39.05 -16.66
C ARG A 142 -2.53 -38.08 -16.09
N PRO A 143 -3.68 -37.93 -16.78
CA PRO A 143 -4.85 -37.25 -16.22
C PRO A 143 -5.65 -38.22 -15.33
N VAL A 144 -6.10 -37.73 -14.17
CA VAL A 144 -7.18 -38.35 -13.41
C VAL A 144 -8.49 -37.82 -13.99
N SER A 145 -9.24 -38.69 -14.66
CA SER A 145 -10.59 -38.40 -15.17
C SER A 145 -11.61 -38.42 -14.03
N LEU A 146 -12.47 -37.41 -13.96
CA LEU A 146 -13.77 -37.52 -13.29
C LEU A 146 -14.76 -36.53 -13.91
N LEU A 147 -15.35 -36.94 -15.04
CA LEU A 147 -16.75 -36.64 -15.32
C LEU A 147 -17.49 -37.97 -15.20
N ASP A 148 -18.50 -38.01 -14.33
CA ASP A 148 -19.85 -38.45 -14.68
C ASP A 148 -20.75 -38.33 -13.46
N LYS A 149 -21.65 -37.34 -13.52
CA LYS A 149 -23.06 -37.43 -13.14
C LYS A 149 -23.75 -36.12 -13.49
N GLN A 150 -24.32 -36.11 -14.70
CA GLN A 150 -25.49 -35.31 -15.03
C GLN A 150 -26.66 -35.82 -14.20
N ASP A 151 -27.43 -34.91 -13.60
CA ASP A 151 -28.89 -34.92 -13.77
C ASP A 151 -29.49 -33.53 -13.49
N ALA A 152 -30.13 -33.03 -14.54
CA ALA A 152 -31.27 -32.14 -14.66
C ALA A 152 -31.68 -31.23 -13.48
N LEU A 153 -31.73 -29.93 -13.76
CA LEU A 153 -32.93 -29.10 -13.52
C LEU A 153 -32.88 -27.87 -14.46
N GLU A 154 -33.74 -27.91 -15.46
CA GLU A 154 -34.04 -26.81 -16.37
C GLU A 154 -34.77 -25.67 -15.63
N GLY A 155 -34.41 -24.43 -15.95
CA GLY A 155 -35.10 -23.23 -15.45
C GLY A 155 -34.62 -22.00 -16.19
N SER A 156 -35.24 -21.74 -17.34
CA SER A 156 -34.96 -20.60 -18.20
C SER A 156 -35.50 -19.30 -17.59
N TYR A 157 -34.65 -18.26 -17.52
CA TYR A 157 -35.11 -16.87 -17.45
C TYR A 157 -34.24 -16.01 -18.36
N LEU A 158 -34.80 -15.69 -19.52
CA LEU A 158 -34.36 -14.68 -20.46
C LEU A 158 -34.58 -13.29 -19.86
N TYR A 159 -33.55 -12.44 -19.84
CA TYR A 159 -33.76 -10.99 -19.80
C TYR A 159 -32.93 -10.31 -20.89
N SER A 160 -33.65 -9.58 -21.71
CA SER A 160 -33.27 -8.92 -22.95
C SER A 160 -32.54 -7.59 -22.72
N HIS A 161 -31.45 -7.38 -23.46
CA HIS A 161 -30.87 -6.05 -23.70
C HIS A 161 -31.68 -5.29 -24.77
N PRO A 162 -31.92 -3.97 -24.63
CA PRO A 162 -32.29 -3.13 -25.76
C PRO A 162 -31.06 -2.56 -26.47
N VAL A 163 -31.03 -2.78 -27.78
CA VAL A 163 -30.16 -2.14 -28.77
C VAL A 163 -30.88 -0.89 -29.31
N ALA A 164 -30.18 0.23 -29.41
CA ALA A 164 -30.52 1.36 -30.28
C ALA A 164 -29.16 1.95 -30.77
N SER A 165 -28.71 1.55 -31.96
CA SER A 165 -28.89 2.22 -33.26
C SER A 165 -27.93 3.39 -33.49
N SER A 166 -27.06 3.17 -34.48
CA SER A 166 -26.08 4.09 -35.06
C SER A 166 -26.72 5.29 -35.75
N GLU A 167 -26.15 6.48 -35.55
CA GLU A 167 -26.12 7.51 -36.59
C GLU A 167 -24.71 8.11 -36.68
N THR A 168 -24.12 7.93 -37.86
CA THR A 168 -22.87 8.53 -38.30
C THR A 168 -23.18 9.85 -38.98
N GLN A 169 -22.65 10.97 -38.48
CA GLN A 169 -22.48 12.17 -39.29
C GLN A 169 -21.10 12.77 -39.09
N ALA A 170 -20.34 12.80 -40.19
CA ALA A 170 -19.09 13.50 -40.34
C ALA A 170 -19.33 15.01 -40.42
N ILE A 171 -18.53 15.81 -39.70
CA ILE A 171 -18.34 17.23 -40.01
C ILE A 171 -16.84 17.53 -39.95
N VAL A 172 -16.35 18.02 -41.08
CA VAL A 172 -14.97 18.41 -41.39
C VAL A 172 -14.81 19.93 -41.21
N SER A 173 -13.62 20.33 -40.74
CA SER A 173 -12.97 21.66 -40.81
C SER A 173 -13.43 22.81 -39.89
N LYS A 174 -12.52 23.27 -39.02
CA LYS A 174 -11.68 24.46 -39.29
C LYS A 174 -10.69 24.74 -38.15
N GLU A 175 -9.40 24.58 -38.45
CA GLU A 175 -8.30 25.21 -37.74
C GLU A 175 -8.42 26.74 -37.83
N LYS A 176 -8.23 27.43 -36.70
CA LYS A 176 -7.74 28.80 -36.69
C LYS A 176 -6.64 28.94 -35.65
N SER A 177 -5.45 29.10 -36.19
CA SER A 177 -4.21 29.59 -35.58
C SER A 177 -4.44 30.82 -34.69
N LYS A 178 -3.87 30.80 -33.48
CA LYS A 178 -3.43 32.00 -32.76
C LYS A 178 -2.06 31.73 -32.11
N THR A 179 -1.12 32.57 -32.51
CA THR A 179 0.31 32.57 -32.16
C THR A 179 0.57 32.96 -30.71
N MET A 180 1.70 32.44 -30.22
CA MET A 180 2.37 32.57 -28.92
C MET A 180 2.14 33.84 -28.08
N THR A 181 2.14 33.63 -26.76
CA THR A 181 2.89 34.50 -25.85
C THR A 181 3.68 33.63 -24.89
N THR A 182 5.01 33.74 -24.99
CA THR A 182 6.00 33.20 -24.06
C THR A 182 5.79 33.82 -22.68
N ALA A 183 5.38 33.03 -21.70
CA ALA A 183 5.41 33.40 -20.29
C ALA A 183 6.50 32.56 -19.59
N THR A 184 7.46 33.28 -19.04
CA THR A 184 8.63 32.84 -18.28
C THR A 184 8.26 31.86 -17.17
N LEU A 185 9.02 30.76 -17.06
CA LEU A 185 8.95 29.84 -15.93
C LEU A 185 9.29 30.59 -14.63
N GLY A 186 8.28 30.77 -13.78
CA GLY A 186 8.43 31.07 -12.36
C GLY A 186 8.18 29.80 -11.55
N SER A 187 9.10 29.50 -10.64
CA SER A 187 9.09 28.33 -9.75
C SER A 187 7.87 28.28 -8.83
N GLY A 188 7.32 27.08 -8.63
CA GLY A 188 6.45 26.75 -7.50
C GLY A 188 5.00 26.44 -7.89
N THR A 189 4.76 25.26 -8.44
CA THR A 189 3.40 24.72 -8.60
C THR A 189 2.88 24.29 -7.24
N ARG A 190 2.29 25.22 -6.47
CA ARG A 190 1.44 24.87 -5.33
C ARG A 190 0.22 24.10 -5.85
N SER A 191 -0.08 22.94 -5.28
CA SER A 191 -1.22 22.12 -5.69
C SER A 191 -2.52 22.83 -5.31
N ALA A 192 -3.53 22.83 -6.21
CA ALA A 192 -4.86 23.37 -5.91
C ALA A 192 -5.49 22.74 -4.64
N ILE A 193 -5.05 21.52 -4.28
CA ILE A 193 -5.43 20.82 -3.06
C ILE A 193 -4.89 21.52 -1.81
N ASP A 194 -3.65 22.04 -1.84
CA ASP A 194 -3.08 22.79 -0.71
C ASP A 194 -3.81 24.11 -0.48
N GLU A 195 -4.35 24.70 -1.55
CA GLU A 195 -5.18 25.91 -1.44
C GLU A 195 -6.54 25.62 -0.82
N MET A 196 -7.12 24.45 -1.07
CA MET A 196 -8.35 23.97 -0.42
C MET A 196 -8.15 23.58 1.05
N LEU A 197 -6.91 23.30 1.47
CA LEU A 197 -6.57 22.92 2.84
C LEU A 197 -6.28 24.11 3.78
N LYS A 198 -6.35 25.36 3.28
CA LYS A 198 -6.19 26.56 4.12
C LYS A 198 -7.40 26.74 5.04
N PRO A 199 -7.20 27.05 6.34
CA PRO A 199 -8.30 27.29 7.26
C PRO A 199 -9.04 28.58 6.85
N PRO A 200 -10.37 28.57 6.68
CA PRO A 200 -11.11 29.78 6.38
C PRO A 200 -11.70 30.41 7.64
N ASP A 201 -11.97 31.71 7.56
CA ASP A 201 -12.60 32.52 8.60
C ASP A 201 -13.92 31.88 9.11
N ASP A 202 -14.00 31.77 10.44
CA ASP A 202 -14.92 31.13 11.42
C ASP A 202 -16.35 30.62 11.08
N ARG A 203 -16.83 30.53 9.84
CA ARG A 203 -18.17 29.91 9.51
C ARG A 203 -18.23 29.12 8.19
N THR A 204 -17.08 28.80 7.60
CA THR A 204 -16.98 28.13 6.29
C THR A 204 -16.19 26.82 6.34
N THR A 205 -15.89 26.32 7.54
CA THR A 205 -15.19 25.06 7.77
C THR A 205 -15.98 23.90 7.18
N THR A 206 -15.31 23.10 6.35
CA THR A 206 -15.86 21.88 5.75
C THR A 206 -15.28 20.68 6.51
N PRO A 207 -15.93 20.22 7.60
CA PRO A 207 -15.31 19.32 8.58
C PRO A 207 -14.87 17.99 7.97
N TYR A 208 -15.63 17.46 7.00
CA TYR A 208 -15.22 16.31 6.21
C TYR A 208 -13.90 16.54 5.46
N ARG A 209 -13.67 17.72 4.89
CA ARG A 209 -12.40 18.04 4.20
C ARG A 209 -11.25 18.21 5.18
N VAL A 210 -11.50 18.72 6.37
CA VAL A 210 -10.48 18.80 7.43
C VAL A 210 -10.02 17.40 7.81
N VAL A 211 -10.96 16.49 8.11
CA VAL A 211 -10.67 15.09 8.46
C VAL A 211 -9.99 14.37 7.30
N LEU A 212 -10.54 14.43 6.08
CA LEU A 212 -9.94 13.80 4.91
C LEU A 212 -8.57 14.40 4.55
N GLY A 213 -8.38 15.69 4.78
CA GLY A 213 -7.10 16.36 4.57
C GLY A 213 -6.02 15.83 5.52
N GLU A 214 -6.40 15.49 6.75
CA GLU A 214 -5.52 14.82 7.69
C GLU A 214 -5.25 13.36 7.30
N VAL A 215 -6.28 12.60 6.89
CA VAL A 215 -6.09 11.24 6.37
C VAL A 215 -5.10 11.23 5.20
N ARG A 216 -5.27 12.17 4.26
CA ARG A 216 -4.36 12.36 3.14
C ARG A 216 -2.93 12.65 3.61
N ARG A 217 -2.77 13.57 4.58
CA ARG A 217 -1.45 13.95 5.12
C ARG A 217 -0.74 12.73 5.73
N VAL A 218 -1.44 11.94 6.54
CA VAL A 218 -0.88 10.73 7.17
C VAL A 218 -0.56 9.65 6.13
N LEU A 219 -1.36 9.50 5.07
CA LEU A 219 -1.04 8.61 3.94
C LEU A 219 0.21 9.07 3.18
N VAL A 220 0.41 10.37 2.99
CA VAL A 220 1.63 10.92 2.38
C VAL A 220 2.85 10.60 3.25
N CYS A 221 2.76 10.80 4.57
CA CYS A 221 3.81 10.41 5.51
C CYS A 221 4.06 8.89 5.49
N THR A 222 3.01 8.08 5.41
CA THR A 222 3.11 6.61 5.28
C THR A 222 3.87 6.22 4.02
N ARG A 223 3.59 6.89 2.91
CA ARG A 223 4.28 6.66 1.63
C ARG A 223 5.74 7.08 1.70
N GLN A 224 6.03 8.28 2.20
CA GLN A 224 7.41 8.78 2.39
C GLN A 224 8.22 7.84 3.27
N ARG A 225 7.62 7.33 4.35
CA ARG A 225 8.24 6.35 5.24
C ARG A 225 8.74 5.11 4.47
N MET A 226 7.97 4.62 3.51
CA MET A 226 8.39 3.47 2.69
C MET A 226 9.52 3.86 1.72
N GLU A 227 9.51 5.08 1.17
CA GLU A 227 10.59 5.60 0.32
C GLU A 227 11.92 5.68 1.09
N ASP A 228 11.88 6.19 2.32
CA ASP A 228 13.06 6.27 3.19
C ASP A 228 13.61 4.87 3.48
N ILE A 229 12.75 3.91 3.84
CA ILE A 229 13.15 2.52 4.11
C ILE A 229 13.79 1.89 2.86
N LEU A 230 13.18 2.05 1.68
CA LEU A 230 13.69 1.53 0.41
C LEU A 230 15.02 2.20 0.02
N ALA A 231 15.24 3.46 0.40
CA ALA A 231 16.49 4.16 0.23
C ALA A 231 17.57 3.77 1.27
N GLY A 232 17.28 2.85 2.20
CA GLY A 232 18.17 2.45 3.29
C GLY A 232 18.32 3.53 4.38
N GLN A 233 17.39 4.49 4.41
CA GLN A 233 17.32 5.55 5.41
C GLN A 233 16.40 5.13 6.56
N ARG A 234 16.66 5.67 7.75
CA ARG A 234 15.77 5.47 8.90
C ARG A 234 14.68 6.54 8.87
N PRO A 235 13.39 6.16 8.81
CA PRO A 235 12.32 7.14 8.88
C PRO A 235 12.31 7.89 10.21
N ALA A 236 11.77 9.11 10.20
CA ALA A 236 11.57 9.87 11.42
C ALA A 236 10.66 9.10 12.40
N ALA A 237 10.99 9.18 13.70
CA ALA A 237 10.28 8.45 14.74
C ALA A 237 8.88 9.01 15.00
N ASP A 238 8.73 10.33 14.91
CA ASP A 238 7.52 11.06 15.28
C ASP A 238 6.56 11.30 14.10
N ASP A 239 6.94 10.86 12.90
CA ASP A 239 6.08 11.00 11.72
C ASP A 239 4.86 10.08 11.82
N PRO A 240 3.64 10.62 11.71
CA PRO A 240 2.43 9.83 11.77
C PRO A 240 2.32 8.97 10.52
N TRP A 241 1.92 7.72 10.68
CA TRP A 241 1.71 6.80 9.58
C TRP A 241 0.62 5.79 9.93
N TYR A 242 0.04 5.20 8.88
CA TYR A 242 -0.89 4.09 9.03
C TYR A 242 -0.12 2.78 9.00
N GLU A 243 -0.12 2.08 10.13
CA GLU A 243 0.43 0.75 10.28
C GLU A 243 -0.56 -0.30 9.76
N THR A 244 -1.83 -0.19 10.15
CA THR A 244 -2.89 -1.14 9.80
C THR A 244 -4.03 -0.50 8.99
N ALA A 245 -4.78 -1.34 8.27
CA ALA A 245 -5.96 -0.88 7.53
C ALA A 245 -7.05 -0.31 8.44
N GLU A 246 -7.19 -0.79 9.68
CA GLU A 246 -8.16 -0.29 10.65
C GLU A 246 -7.88 1.16 11.03
N GLN A 247 -6.61 1.53 11.19
CA GLN A 247 -6.22 2.91 11.50
C GLN A 247 -6.60 3.87 10.35
N LEU A 248 -6.43 3.45 9.10
CA LEU A 248 -6.86 4.21 7.92
C LEU A 248 -8.39 4.25 7.79
N ALA A 249 -9.06 3.12 8.04
CA ALA A 249 -10.51 2.99 7.89
C ALA A 249 -11.28 3.77 8.97
N ALA A 250 -10.76 3.89 10.19
CA ALA A 250 -11.43 4.54 11.31
C ALA A 250 -11.95 5.95 11.01
N PRO A 251 -11.12 6.92 10.53
CA PRO A 251 -11.62 8.25 10.20
C PRO A 251 -12.59 8.24 9.01
N LEU A 252 -12.44 7.33 8.05
CA LEU A 252 -13.35 7.21 6.91
C LEU A 252 -14.71 6.63 7.31
N LEU A 253 -14.74 5.73 8.31
CA LEU A 253 -15.98 5.22 8.90
C LEU A 253 -16.71 6.30 9.69
N ALA A 254 -16.00 7.15 10.44
CA ALA A 254 -16.60 8.29 11.12
C ALA A 254 -17.27 9.24 10.10
N VAL A 255 -16.58 9.53 8.99
CA VAL A 255 -17.16 10.30 7.87
C VAL A 255 -18.40 9.58 7.30
N TYR A 256 -18.32 8.27 7.08
CA TYR A 256 -19.42 7.47 6.52
C TYR A 256 -20.68 7.53 7.40
N TRP A 257 -20.53 7.30 8.71
CA TRP A 257 -21.67 7.33 9.64
C TRP A 257 -22.23 8.73 9.82
N SER A 258 -21.37 9.74 9.90
CA SER A 258 -21.80 11.14 9.94
C SER A 258 -22.65 11.55 8.74
N LEU A 259 -22.31 11.07 7.53
CA LEU A 259 -23.10 11.31 6.33
C LEU A 259 -24.49 10.68 6.44
N TRP A 260 -24.58 9.46 6.97
CA TRP A 260 -25.86 8.79 7.21
C TRP A 260 -26.72 9.53 8.23
N GLU A 261 -26.14 9.95 9.35
CA GLU A 261 -26.82 10.73 10.39
C GLU A 261 -27.34 12.06 9.86
N CYS A 262 -26.61 12.70 8.95
CA CYS A 262 -26.97 13.97 8.32
C CYS A 262 -27.91 13.82 7.11
N GLY A 263 -28.43 12.61 6.85
CA GLY A 263 -29.36 12.35 5.72
C GLY A 263 -28.69 12.29 4.34
N SER A 264 -27.36 12.23 4.28
CA SER A 264 -26.56 12.14 3.05
C SER A 264 -26.10 10.70 2.75
N GLY A 265 -26.88 9.69 3.13
CA GLY A 265 -26.52 8.26 2.96
C GLY A 265 -26.20 7.85 1.51
N VAL A 266 -26.86 8.44 0.52
CA VAL A 266 -26.56 8.20 -0.91
C VAL A 266 -25.13 8.60 -1.29
N VAL A 267 -24.60 9.67 -0.67
CA VAL A 267 -23.21 10.11 -0.85
C VAL A 267 -22.26 9.15 -0.13
N ALA A 268 -22.63 8.70 1.08
CA ALA A 268 -21.86 7.75 1.87
C ALA A 268 -21.68 6.40 1.13
N ASP A 269 -22.76 5.89 0.54
CA ASP A 269 -22.79 4.63 -0.22
C ASP A 269 -22.14 4.72 -1.62
N GLY A 270 -21.66 5.90 -2.01
CA GLY A 270 -20.92 6.12 -3.24
C GLY A 270 -19.43 5.78 -3.10
N ARG A 271 -18.58 6.71 -3.52
CA ARG A 271 -17.12 6.52 -3.56
C ARG A 271 -16.53 6.19 -2.19
N LEU A 272 -17.10 6.73 -1.10
CA LEU A 272 -16.59 6.49 0.25
C LEU A 272 -16.73 5.02 0.65
N LEU A 273 -17.89 4.42 0.43
CA LEU A 273 -18.11 3.00 0.67
C LEU A 273 -17.22 2.13 -0.21
N ASP A 274 -17.03 2.51 -1.48
CA ASP A 274 -16.08 1.82 -2.36
C ASP A 274 -14.64 1.87 -1.83
N THR A 275 -14.19 3.03 -1.33
CA THR A 275 -12.86 3.18 -0.71
C THR A 275 -12.73 2.33 0.55
N LEU A 276 -13.74 2.32 1.42
CA LEU A 276 -13.77 1.47 2.61
C LEU A 276 -13.65 -0.02 2.24
N ARG A 277 -14.43 -0.48 1.25
CA ARG A 277 -14.35 -1.87 0.75
C ARG A 277 -12.97 -2.20 0.18
N ARG A 278 -12.33 -1.25 -0.53
CA ARG A 278 -10.95 -1.43 -1.03
C ARG A 278 -9.97 -1.57 0.13
N ILE A 279 -10.08 -0.73 1.17
CA ILE A 279 -9.21 -0.81 2.34
C ILE A 279 -9.30 -2.19 3.00
N TYR A 280 -10.50 -2.74 3.17
CA TYR A 280 -10.66 -4.08 3.75
C TYR A 280 -10.24 -5.22 2.82
N ALA A 281 -10.38 -5.06 1.51
CA ALA A 281 -10.00 -6.08 0.53
C ALA A 281 -8.48 -6.14 0.27
N PHE A 282 -7.82 -4.98 0.24
CA PHE A 282 -6.43 -4.82 -0.16
C PHE A 282 -5.48 -4.52 1.00
N ASP A 283 -6.00 -4.18 2.18
CA ASP A 283 -5.21 -3.85 3.37
C ASP A 283 -4.22 -2.69 3.08
N MET A 284 -3.25 -2.46 3.97
CA MET A 284 -2.15 -1.52 3.76
C MET A 284 -1.01 -2.09 2.90
N CYS A 285 -1.13 -3.34 2.43
CA CYS A 285 -0.09 -4.04 1.68
C CYS A 285 -0.51 -4.47 0.27
N LEU A 286 -1.69 -4.10 -0.23
CA LEU A 286 -2.27 -4.46 -1.53
C LEU A 286 -2.54 -5.97 -1.72
N MET A 287 -1.51 -6.80 -1.55
CA MET A 287 -1.57 -8.26 -1.65
C MET A 287 -0.72 -8.85 -0.54
N LYS A 288 -1.20 -9.93 0.08
CA LYS A 288 -0.39 -10.68 1.06
C LYS A 288 0.72 -11.42 0.31
N LEU A 289 1.93 -11.37 0.84
CA LEU A 289 3.08 -12.05 0.25
C LEU A 289 3.20 -13.45 0.86
N ASP A 290 3.13 -14.48 0.01
CA ASP A 290 3.41 -15.85 0.45
C ASP A 290 4.92 -16.12 0.39
N ILE A 291 5.46 -16.71 1.45
CA ILE A 291 6.87 -17.14 1.51
C ILE A 291 6.93 -18.64 1.26
N ARG A 292 7.76 -19.05 0.30
CA ARG A 292 7.91 -20.46 -0.07
C ARG A 292 9.39 -20.85 -0.18
N GLN A 293 9.76 -21.95 0.46
CA GLN A 293 11.10 -22.54 0.44
C GLN A 293 11.00 -24.07 0.45
N GLU A 294 12.02 -24.75 -0.08
CA GLU A 294 12.08 -26.22 -0.13
C GLU A 294 12.42 -26.84 1.25
N ALA A 295 11.84 -28.01 1.54
CA ALA A 295 12.03 -28.69 2.83
C ALA A 295 13.50 -28.99 3.20
N PRO A 296 14.38 -29.44 2.27
CA PRO A 296 15.79 -29.69 2.60
C PRO A 296 16.53 -28.46 3.15
N ARG A 297 16.16 -27.25 2.73
CA ARG A 297 16.77 -26.01 3.22
C ARG A 297 16.45 -25.74 4.69
N HIS A 298 15.24 -26.10 5.13
CA HIS A 298 14.87 -26.03 6.55
C HIS A 298 15.59 -27.11 7.36
N GLU A 299 15.75 -28.31 6.81
CA GLU A 299 16.51 -29.39 7.44
C GLU A 299 17.98 -29.01 7.63
N ASP A 300 18.61 -28.39 6.63
CA ASP A 300 19.97 -27.84 6.71
C ASP A 300 20.10 -26.82 7.83
N ALA A 301 19.13 -25.91 7.95
CA ALA A 301 19.14 -24.87 8.97
C ALA A 301 19.00 -25.44 10.39
N ILE A 302 18.07 -26.38 10.60
CA ILE A 302 17.90 -27.04 11.89
C ILE A 302 19.14 -27.89 12.23
N ASN A 303 19.70 -28.60 11.25
CA ASN A 303 20.91 -29.40 11.46
C ASN A 303 22.11 -28.54 11.90
N ALA A 304 22.29 -27.36 11.31
CA ALA A 304 23.33 -26.43 11.73
C ALA A 304 23.16 -26.00 13.20
N ILE A 305 21.91 -25.83 13.67
CA ILE A 305 21.60 -25.53 15.06
C ILE A 305 21.95 -26.72 15.97
N THR A 306 21.53 -27.93 15.62
CA THR A 306 21.77 -29.12 16.46
C THR A 306 23.25 -29.49 16.55
N GLU A 307 24.00 -29.33 15.46
CA GLU A 307 25.45 -29.53 15.43
C GLU A 307 26.17 -28.49 16.30
N PHE A 308 25.81 -27.21 16.21
CA PHE A 308 26.39 -26.15 17.03
C PHE A 308 26.12 -26.36 18.53
N LEU A 309 24.95 -26.87 18.89
CA LEU A 309 24.58 -27.17 20.27
C LEU A 309 25.18 -28.49 20.79
N GLU A 310 25.92 -29.22 19.96
CA GLU A 310 26.52 -30.52 20.27
C GLU A 310 25.50 -31.58 20.72
N ILE A 311 24.25 -31.49 20.22
CA ILE A 311 23.16 -32.43 20.55
C ILE A 311 22.93 -33.49 19.45
N GLY A 312 23.65 -33.40 18.34
CA GLY A 312 23.64 -34.37 17.25
C GLY A 312 23.39 -33.75 15.87
N SER A 313 23.30 -34.61 14.85
CA SER A 313 22.94 -34.22 13.48
C SER A 313 21.46 -34.50 13.24
N TYR A 314 20.65 -33.44 13.13
CA TYR A 314 19.22 -33.54 12.84
C TYR A 314 18.94 -34.35 11.57
N LYS A 315 19.81 -34.28 10.55
CA LYS A 315 19.66 -35.04 9.29
C LYS A 315 19.71 -36.55 9.48
N GLU A 316 20.48 -37.01 10.46
CA GLU A 316 20.68 -38.44 10.72
C GLU A 316 19.57 -39.04 11.60
N TRP A 317 18.75 -38.20 12.23
CA TRP A 317 17.66 -38.63 13.08
C TRP A 317 16.54 -39.29 12.27
N SER A 318 15.91 -40.29 12.87
CA SER A 318 14.65 -40.84 12.39
C SER A 318 13.52 -39.80 12.48
N GLU A 319 12.46 -39.99 11.72
CA GLU A 319 11.31 -39.06 11.74
C GLU A 319 10.68 -38.94 13.15
N ASP A 320 10.60 -40.05 13.89
CA ASP A 320 10.09 -40.06 15.26
C ASP A 320 10.98 -39.24 16.21
N GLU A 321 12.30 -39.30 16.03
CA GLU A 321 13.26 -38.49 16.80
C GLU A 321 13.16 -37.01 16.45
N LYS A 322 13.03 -36.68 15.16
CA LYS A 322 12.82 -35.29 14.67
C LYS A 322 11.57 -34.68 15.28
N VAL A 323 10.43 -35.36 15.17
CA VAL A 323 9.15 -34.89 15.73
C VAL A 323 9.25 -34.74 17.24
N LYS A 324 9.79 -35.74 17.95
CA LYS A 324 9.93 -35.71 19.41
C LYS A 324 10.77 -34.51 19.86
N TRP A 325 11.89 -34.25 19.19
CA TRP A 325 12.76 -33.13 19.52
C TRP A 325 12.10 -31.79 19.20
N LEU A 326 11.52 -31.63 18.01
CA LEU A 326 10.83 -30.39 17.62
C LEU A 326 9.69 -30.04 18.58
N VAL A 327 8.88 -31.02 18.99
CA VAL A 327 7.79 -30.81 19.95
C VAL A 327 8.35 -30.36 21.29
N ALA A 328 9.42 -30.99 21.80
CA ALA A 328 10.04 -30.60 23.05
C ALA A 328 10.60 -29.16 23.01
N GLU A 329 11.23 -28.75 21.90
CA GLU A 329 11.74 -27.39 21.74
C GLU A 329 10.63 -26.35 21.55
N LEU A 330 9.53 -26.69 20.88
CA LEU A 330 8.34 -25.82 20.74
C LEU A 330 7.61 -25.58 22.07
N GLU A 331 7.62 -26.56 22.99
CA GLU A 331 7.11 -26.39 24.36
C GLU A 331 8.11 -25.66 25.26
N GLY A 332 9.39 -25.71 24.90
CA GLY A 332 10.48 -25.02 25.56
C GLY A 332 10.38 -23.49 25.46
N ARG A 333 11.06 -22.80 26.38
CA ARG A 333 11.22 -21.34 26.36
C ARG A 333 12.65 -20.89 26.13
N ARG A 334 13.56 -21.86 25.94
CA ARG A 334 14.98 -21.61 25.76
C ARG A 334 15.21 -21.20 24.30
N PRO A 335 15.85 -20.06 24.02
CA PRO A 335 16.25 -19.70 22.66
C PRO A 335 17.28 -20.69 22.11
N LEU A 336 17.11 -21.11 20.84
CA LEU A 336 18.01 -22.03 20.15
C LEU A 336 19.07 -21.32 19.29
N LEU A 337 18.75 -20.13 18.77
CA LEU A 337 19.65 -19.36 17.93
C LEU A 337 20.66 -18.58 18.77
N SER A 338 21.94 -18.74 18.43
CA SER A 338 23.04 -17.97 19.03
C SER A 338 23.69 -17.05 17.99
N PRO A 339 23.98 -15.78 18.33
CA PRO A 339 24.77 -14.89 17.47
C PRO A 339 26.20 -15.38 17.20
N GLN A 340 26.72 -16.33 18.01
CA GLN A 340 28.07 -16.89 17.82
C GLN A 340 28.12 -18.06 16.82
N MET A 341 26.97 -18.45 16.25
CA MET A 341 26.88 -19.58 15.34
C MET A 341 27.48 -19.22 13.97
N GLU A 342 28.53 -19.93 13.56
CA GLU A 342 29.12 -19.79 12.23
C GLU A 342 28.28 -20.58 11.20
N LEU A 343 27.52 -19.85 10.40
CA LEU A 343 26.54 -20.41 9.46
C LEU A 343 26.93 -20.18 8.01
N SER A 344 26.61 -21.15 7.15
CA SER A 344 26.75 -21.02 5.70
C SER A 344 25.81 -19.94 5.15
N ALA A 345 26.12 -19.39 3.98
CA ALA A 345 25.28 -18.38 3.34
C ALA A 345 23.85 -18.88 3.09
N GLU A 346 23.70 -20.14 2.68
CA GLU A 346 22.39 -20.74 2.43
C GLU A 346 21.56 -20.89 3.70
N VAL A 347 22.18 -21.23 4.84
CA VAL A 347 21.48 -21.32 6.13
C VAL A 347 21.16 -19.93 6.67
N LYS A 348 22.07 -18.95 6.53
CA LYS A 348 21.83 -17.54 6.89
C LYS A 348 20.68 -16.91 6.10
N GLU A 349 20.40 -17.41 4.90
CA GLU A 349 19.30 -16.91 4.07
C GLU A 349 17.95 -17.55 4.44
N VAL A 350 17.96 -18.68 5.16
CA VAL A 350 16.74 -19.32 5.69
C VAL A 350 16.34 -18.73 7.04
N LEU A 351 17.32 -18.39 7.88
CA LEU A 351 17.13 -17.71 9.17
C LEU A 351 16.85 -16.22 8.99
#